data_AF-A0A5B0DD73-F1
#
_entry.id   AF-A0A5B0DD73-F1
#
_cell.length_a   1.000
_cell.length_b   1.000
_cell.length_c   1.000
_cell.angle_alpha   90.00
_cell.angle_beta   90.00
_cell.angle_gamma   90.00
#
_symmetry.space_group_name_H-M   'P 1'
#
loop_
_entity.id
_entity.type
_entity.pdbx_description
1 polymer ?
#
loop_
_entity_poly.entity_id
_entity_poly.type
_entity_poly.pdbx_seq_one_letter_code
_entity_poly.pdbx_strand_id
1 'polypeptide(L)'
;MKWIKHKWVICTLLLISIFSAVLLYNHLTVQKDEVKYNDFSTKVDKILLFGDKQQYVVGLDKEGRESGARPTQNYLVSQERRAQERLANNRHQLEGDYWYLILHDLRTKDFKERKIDLYKELYRYDYQLQPWGWDPVYYNGKDYVAVLVSLKEEPDSRNGRYLFLDLETEKFQEAPQGFDAKTYMEEMDMGFGPTNLQEAMDPYHAGIIFWHLSFSGFNDKEKFPKTANINLYQEYPDMIELVQEEKIFKVNLRKGQNTKESVFEDMRHWFAPIGQDKIDVVATDPKTGEQTPINSYQEMEAWWDQH
;
A
#
# COMPACT_ATOMS: atom_id res chain seq x y z
N MET A 1 50.77 69.55 9.44
CA MET A 1 49.67 68.87 10.17
C MET A 1 48.32 69.16 9.50
N LYS A 2 47.88 68.34 8.53
CA LYS A 2 46.55 68.40 7.90
C LYS A 2 45.88 67.01 7.83
N TRP A 3 46.18 66.13 8.79
CA TRP A 3 45.78 64.71 8.77
C TRP A 3 44.68 64.35 9.80
N ILE A 4 43.98 65.35 10.37
CA ILE A 4 42.99 65.12 11.44
C ILE A 4 41.55 65.51 11.04
N LYS A 5 41.33 66.22 9.92
CA LYS A 5 39.99 66.73 9.56
C LYS A 5 39.03 65.72 8.91
N HIS A 6 39.50 64.52 8.55
CA HIS A 6 38.66 63.53 7.84
C HIS A 6 38.49 62.19 8.57
N LYS A 7 39.05 62.01 9.78
CA LYS A 7 38.91 60.74 10.53
C LYS A 7 37.44 60.41 10.82
N TRP A 8 36.65 61.40 11.21
CA TRP A 8 35.21 61.24 11.41
C TRP A 8 34.50 60.86 10.13
N VAL A 9 34.84 61.49 8.99
CA VAL A 9 34.27 61.16 7.68
C VAL A 9 34.61 59.72 7.27
N ILE A 10 35.85 59.29 7.48
CA ILE A 10 36.30 57.92 7.19
C ILE A 10 35.58 56.91 8.09
N CYS A 11 35.48 57.18 9.40
CA CYS A 11 34.75 56.31 10.34
C CYS A 11 33.26 56.22 9.99
N THR A 12 32.62 57.33 9.63
CA THR A 12 31.21 57.33 9.22
C THR A 12 31.01 56.53 7.92
N LEU A 13 31.88 56.68 6.92
CA LEU A 13 31.81 55.90 5.68
C LEU A 13 32.00 54.40 5.91
N LEU A 14 32.89 54.02 6.83
CA LEU A 14 33.09 52.62 7.24
C LEU A 14 31.87 52.05 7.97
N LEU A 15 31.25 52.81 8.87
CA LEU A 15 30.03 52.38 9.56
C LEU A 15 28.86 52.22 8.60
N ILE A 16 28.71 53.13 7.63
CA ILE A 16 27.69 53.04 6.59
C ILE A 16 27.95 51.79 5.73
N SER A 17 29.19 51.50 5.32
CA SER A 17 29.46 50.31 4.49
C SER A 17 29.19 49.00 5.23
N ILE A 18 29.55 48.91 6.52
CA ILE A 18 29.26 47.75 7.36
C ILE A 18 27.74 47.59 7.53
N PHE A 19 27.03 48.69 7.81
CA PHE A 19 25.57 48.66 7.96
C PHE A 19 24.88 48.25 6.65
N SER A 20 25.31 48.77 5.51
CA SER A 20 24.83 48.36 4.19
C SER A 20 25.12 46.89 3.91
N ALA A 21 26.30 46.39 4.28
CA ALA A 21 26.65 44.98 4.13
C ALA A 21 25.79 44.07 5.02
N VAL A 22 25.47 44.49 6.26
CA VAL A 22 24.57 43.77 7.16
C VAL A 22 23.13 43.78 6.63
N LEU A 23 22.65 44.90 6.09
CA LEU A 23 21.31 44.98 5.49
C LEU A 23 21.22 44.12 4.23
N LEU A 24 22.24 44.14 3.36
CA LEU A 24 22.31 43.27 2.18
C LEU A 24 22.40 41.80 2.58
N TYR A 25 23.24 41.46 3.56
CA TYR A 25 23.33 40.09 4.08
C TYR A 25 21.99 39.63 4.65
N ASN A 26 21.35 40.43 5.50
CA ASN A 26 20.03 40.13 6.05
C ASN A 26 18.98 39.99 4.95
N HIS A 27 18.96 40.88 3.95
CA HIS A 27 18.02 40.79 2.83
C HIS A 27 18.25 39.51 2.00
N LEU A 28 19.51 39.14 1.74
CA LEU A 28 19.86 37.92 1.03
C LEU A 28 19.55 36.66 1.85
N THR A 29 19.72 36.69 3.17
CA THR A 29 19.37 35.56 4.05
C THR A 29 17.87 35.44 4.31
N VAL A 30 17.14 36.57 4.30
CA VAL A 30 15.67 36.61 4.40
C VAL A 30 15.03 36.18 3.08
N GLN A 31 15.72 36.36 1.95
CA GLN A 31 15.41 35.74 0.66
C GLN A 31 15.91 34.29 0.56
N LYS A 32 16.06 33.55 1.67
CA LYS A 32 16.01 32.09 1.56
C LYS A 32 14.62 31.75 1.02
N ASP A 33 14.57 31.22 -0.20
CA ASP A 33 13.34 30.72 -0.79
C ASP A 33 12.57 29.91 0.26
N GLU A 34 11.29 30.25 0.48
CA GLU A 34 10.44 29.49 1.39
C GLU A 34 10.47 28.02 0.97
N VAL A 35 10.95 27.16 1.87
CA VAL A 35 11.01 25.72 1.62
C VAL A 35 9.58 25.21 1.46
N LYS A 36 9.23 24.78 0.26
CA LYS A 36 7.93 24.19 -0.04
C LYS A 36 7.91 22.72 0.32
N TYR A 37 6.78 22.28 0.84
CA TYR A 37 6.56 20.89 1.26
C TYR A 37 5.36 20.29 0.54
N ASN A 38 5.50 19.01 0.20
CA ASN A 38 4.42 18.16 -0.22
C ASN A 38 4.02 17.26 0.96
N ASP A 39 2.82 17.49 1.49
CA ASP A 39 2.19 16.63 2.47
C ASP A 39 1.31 15.58 1.76
N PHE A 40 1.39 14.33 2.19
CA PHE A 40 0.57 13.24 1.74
C PHE A 40 0.14 12.40 2.95
N SER A 41 -1.13 12.03 3.02
CA SER A 41 -1.62 11.16 4.08
C SER A 41 -2.75 10.28 3.55
N THR A 42 -2.62 8.98 3.81
CA THR A 42 -3.70 8.00 3.66
C THR A 42 -4.56 8.10 4.91
N LYS A 43 -5.73 8.75 4.80
CA LYS A 43 -6.66 8.91 5.93
C LYS A 43 -7.50 7.66 6.10
N VAL A 44 -7.43 7.07 7.29
CA VAL A 44 -8.23 5.91 7.69
C VAL A 44 -9.06 6.33 8.90
N ASP A 45 -10.34 6.58 8.67
CA ASP A 45 -11.30 7.02 9.70
C ASP A 45 -12.19 5.86 10.17
N LYS A 46 -12.39 4.85 9.32
CA LYS A 46 -13.15 3.63 9.65
C LYS A 46 -12.47 2.41 9.03
N ILE A 47 -12.52 1.28 9.72
CA ILE A 47 -12.06 -0.02 9.19
C ILE A 47 -13.25 -0.96 9.21
N LEU A 48 -13.48 -1.63 8.08
CA LEU A 48 -14.48 -2.69 7.95
C LEU A 48 -13.77 -4.03 7.77
N LEU A 49 -14.27 -5.03 8.47
CA LEU A 49 -13.84 -6.42 8.38
C LEU A 49 -15.00 -7.30 7.92
N PHE A 50 -14.75 -8.21 7.00
CA PHE A 50 -15.75 -9.13 6.45
C PHE A 50 -15.26 -10.58 6.46
N GLY A 51 -16.20 -11.51 6.28
CA GLY A 51 -15.99 -12.95 6.42
C GLY A 51 -16.03 -13.41 7.87
N ASP A 52 -16.37 -14.68 8.08
CA ASP A 52 -16.53 -15.28 9.42
C ASP A 52 -15.26 -15.22 10.28
N LYS A 53 -14.09 -15.19 9.63
CA LYS A 53 -12.78 -15.08 10.28
C LYS A 53 -12.23 -13.65 10.21
N GLN A 54 -13.05 -12.69 9.80
CA GLN A 54 -12.65 -11.30 9.55
C GLN A 54 -11.48 -11.20 8.56
N GLN A 55 -11.43 -12.12 7.60
CA GLN A 55 -10.29 -12.31 6.71
C GLN A 55 -10.24 -11.31 5.55
N TYR A 56 -11.30 -10.51 5.35
CA TYR A 56 -11.35 -9.43 4.35
C TYR A 56 -11.39 -8.07 5.05
N VAL A 57 -10.74 -7.06 4.47
CA VAL A 57 -10.61 -5.73 5.08
C VAL A 57 -10.61 -4.59 4.07
N VAL A 58 -11.26 -3.49 4.45
CA VAL A 58 -11.13 -2.20 3.77
C VAL A 58 -11.04 -1.08 4.80
N GLY A 59 -10.09 -0.16 4.58
CA GLY A 59 -10.01 1.10 5.32
C GLY A 59 -10.75 2.19 4.56
N LEU A 60 -11.57 2.97 5.25
CA LEU A 60 -12.36 4.05 4.69
C LEU A 60 -11.92 5.41 5.25
N ASP A 61 -11.99 6.45 4.43
CA ASP A 61 -11.88 7.85 4.86
C ASP A 61 -13.17 8.34 5.54
N LYS A 62 -13.15 9.58 6.03
CA LYS A 62 -14.29 10.21 6.71
C LYS A 62 -15.56 10.31 5.84
N GLU A 63 -15.43 10.31 4.52
CA GLU A 63 -16.55 10.27 3.58
C GLU A 63 -17.05 8.85 3.30
N GLY A 64 -16.39 7.84 3.88
CA GLY A 64 -16.69 6.43 3.70
C GLY A 64 -16.10 5.84 2.43
N ARG A 65 -15.17 6.52 1.75
CA ARG A 65 -14.50 6.05 0.53
C ARG A 65 -13.25 5.25 0.85
N GLU A 66 -12.83 4.36 -0.04
CA GLU A 66 -11.61 3.59 0.11
C GLU A 66 -10.39 4.50 0.34
N SER A 67 -9.72 4.30 1.48
CA SER A 67 -8.57 5.10 1.91
C SER A 67 -7.30 4.84 1.09
N GLY A 68 -7.18 3.65 0.50
CA GLY A 68 -5.94 3.15 -0.11
C GLY A 68 -4.96 2.51 0.88
N ALA A 69 -5.33 2.34 2.15
CA ALA A 69 -4.58 1.55 3.11
C ALA A 69 -4.57 0.07 2.71
N ARG A 70 -3.46 -0.63 2.98
CA ARG A 70 -3.23 -2.01 2.51
C ARG A 70 -2.89 -2.93 3.69
N PRO A 71 -3.42 -4.17 3.74
CA PRO A 71 -3.23 -5.01 4.89
C PRO A 71 -2.01 -5.92 4.80
N THR A 72 -1.52 -6.31 5.97
CA THR A 72 -0.77 -7.54 6.24
C THR A 72 -1.75 -8.58 6.84
N GLN A 73 -1.30 -9.58 7.60
CA GLN A 73 -2.20 -10.43 8.37
C GLN A 73 -2.84 -9.65 9.53
N ASN A 74 -2.00 -8.97 10.31
CA ASN A 74 -2.41 -8.40 11.60
C ASN A 74 -2.57 -6.89 11.60
N TYR A 75 -2.12 -6.19 10.55
CA TYR A 75 -2.18 -4.73 10.48
C TYR A 75 -2.79 -4.25 9.18
N LEU A 76 -3.59 -3.19 9.25
CA LEU A 76 -3.88 -2.34 8.09
C LEU A 76 -2.85 -1.20 8.10
N VAL A 77 -2.06 -1.10 7.02
CA VAL A 77 -0.95 -0.17 6.90
C VAL A 77 -1.37 1.01 6.03
N SER A 78 -1.17 2.22 6.54
CA SER A 78 -1.36 3.48 5.85
C SER A 78 -0.10 4.35 6.05
N GLN A 79 -0.07 5.57 5.49
CA GLN A 79 1.10 6.44 5.61
C GLN A 79 0.74 7.91 5.81
N GLU A 80 1.67 8.63 6.41
CA GLU A 80 1.68 10.08 6.50
C GLU A 80 3.11 10.55 6.18
N ARG A 81 3.26 11.41 5.17
CA ARG A 81 4.55 11.83 4.67
C ARG A 81 4.55 13.33 4.41
N ARG A 82 5.62 13.99 4.85
CA ARG A 82 6.01 15.32 4.40
C ARG A 82 7.37 15.23 3.75
N ALA A 83 7.48 15.76 2.55
CA ALA A 83 8.75 15.86 1.85
C ALA A 83 8.88 17.24 1.21
N GLN A 84 10.05 17.87 1.33
CA GLN A 84 10.37 19.08 0.57
C GLN A 84 10.17 18.84 -0.94
N GLU A 85 9.68 19.86 -1.66
CA GLU A 85 9.67 19.86 -3.13
C GLU A 85 11.12 19.81 -3.66
N ARG A 86 11.40 18.88 -4.56
CA ARG A 86 12.75 18.65 -5.09
C ARG A 86 12.75 18.70 -6.61
N LEU A 87 13.74 19.38 -7.17
CA LEU A 87 14.03 19.37 -8.62
C LEU A 87 14.77 18.09 -9.05
N ALA A 88 15.53 17.48 -8.12
CA ALA A 88 16.30 16.27 -8.36
C ALA A 88 15.57 15.02 -7.86
N ASN A 89 15.76 13.88 -8.54
CA ASN A 89 15.19 12.60 -8.17
C ASN A 89 15.92 12.00 -6.95
N ASN A 90 15.64 12.50 -5.74
CA ASN A 90 16.27 12.05 -4.50
C ASN A 90 15.26 12.11 -3.34
N ARG A 91 15.28 11.12 -2.45
CA ARG A 91 14.35 10.92 -1.34
C ARG A 91 15.02 10.76 0.03
N HIS A 92 16.31 11.05 0.17
CA HIS A 92 16.93 11.09 1.50
C HIS A 92 16.25 12.15 2.40
N GLN A 93 16.10 11.88 3.69
CA GLN A 93 15.48 12.80 4.62
C GLN A 93 16.23 14.15 4.70
N LEU A 94 15.51 15.26 4.56
CA LEU A 94 15.98 16.60 4.87
C LEU A 94 15.33 17.13 6.16
N GLU A 95 15.81 18.27 6.65
CA GLU A 95 15.21 18.94 7.80
C GLU A 95 13.71 19.22 7.55
N GLY A 96 12.85 18.83 8.50
CA GLY A 96 11.40 18.95 8.37
C GLY A 96 10.70 17.82 7.61
N ASP A 97 11.43 16.94 6.92
CA ASP A 97 10.85 15.76 6.29
C ASP A 97 10.52 14.67 7.32
N TYR A 98 9.38 14.02 7.13
CA TYR A 98 9.01 12.82 7.86
C TYR A 98 8.29 11.84 6.96
N TRP A 99 8.38 10.56 7.30
CA TRP A 99 7.59 9.52 6.67
C TRP A 99 7.19 8.51 7.74
N TYR A 100 5.94 8.58 8.15
CA TYR A 100 5.35 7.64 9.09
C TYR A 100 4.59 6.56 8.35
N LEU A 101 4.85 5.30 8.70
CA LEU A 101 3.92 4.20 8.48
C LEU A 101 2.97 4.18 9.67
N ILE A 102 1.67 4.21 9.39
CA ILE A 102 0.62 4.15 10.40
C ILE A 102 0.05 2.73 10.37
N LEU A 103 0.05 2.07 11.51
CA LEU A 103 -0.42 0.70 11.68
C LEU A 103 -1.68 0.69 12.52
N HIS A 104 -2.75 0.13 11.97
CA HIS A 104 -3.98 -0.16 12.70
C HIS A 104 -4.03 -1.66 13.02
N ASP A 105 -4.05 -2.02 14.31
CA ASP A 105 -4.02 -3.43 14.76
C ASP A 105 -5.36 -4.14 14.55
N LEU A 106 -5.43 -4.99 13.53
CA LEU A 106 -6.62 -5.75 13.13
C LEU A 106 -6.99 -6.89 14.09
N ARG A 107 -6.17 -7.14 15.13
CA ARG A 107 -6.46 -8.13 16.18
C ARG A 107 -7.28 -7.51 17.31
N THR A 108 -7.34 -6.18 17.37
CA THR A 108 -8.02 -5.42 18.43
C THR A 108 -9.33 -4.84 17.93
N LYS A 109 -10.36 -4.79 18.77
CA LYS A 109 -11.68 -4.25 18.39
C LYS A 109 -11.66 -2.75 18.13
N ASP A 110 -10.73 -2.04 18.77
CA ASP A 110 -10.53 -0.59 18.66
C ASP A 110 -9.49 -0.21 17.59
N PHE A 111 -8.94 -1.20 16.86
CA PHE A 111 -7.94 -1.00 15.81
C PHE A 111 -6.78 -0.10 16.22
N LYS A 112 -6.17 -0.41 17.38
CA LYS A 112 -5.16 0.44 18.00
C LYS A 112 -4.13 0.93 16.99
N GLU A 113 -3.97 2.24 16.95
CA GLU A 113 -3.04 2.91 16.06
C GLU A 113 -1.65 3.01 16.71
N ARG A 114 -0.61 2.75 15.92
CA ARG A 114 0.75 3.21 16.23
C ARG A 114 1.46 3.68 14.96
N LYS A 115 2.49 4.51 15.14
CA LYS A 115 3.29 5.07 14.05
C LYS A 115 4.73 4.58 14.13
N ILE A 116 5.29 4.21 12.99
CA ILE A 116 6.72 3.93 12.81
C ILE A 116 7.32 5.02 11.93
N ASP A 117 8.40 5.65 12.40
CA ASP A 117 9.17 6.61 11.61
C ASP A 117 10.13 5.88 10.66
N LEU A 118 9.74 5.80 9.38
CA LEU A 118 10.46 5.06 8.36
C LEU A 118 11.88 5.58 8.15
N TYR A 119 12.07 6.90 8.15
CA TYR A 119 13.39 7.48 7.96
C TYR A 119 14.30 7.18 9.14
N LYS A 120 13.78 7.30 10.36
CA LYS A 120 14.52 7.02 11.58
C LYS A 120 14.97 5.57 11.66
N GLU A 121 14.07 4.62 11.40
CA GLU A 121 14.42 3.20 11.46
C GLU A 121 15.36 2.81 10.32
N LEU A 122 15.20 3.38 9.12
CA LEU A 122 16.13 3.13 8.01
C LEU A 122 17.51 3.70 8.30
N TYR A 123 17.59 4.90 8.89
CA TYR A 123 18.86 5.52 9.28
C TYR A 123 19.61 4.68 10.31
N ARG A 124 18.89 4.07 11.27
CA ARG A 124 19.47 3.16 12.27
C ARG A 124 20.02 1.88 11.66
N TYR A 125 19.40 1.39 10.60
CA TYR A 125 19.88 0.24 9.84
C TYR A 125 21.11 0.60 9.02
N ASP A 126 20.99 1.62 8.17
CA ASP A 126 22.06 2.13 7.33
C ASP A 126 21.76 3.58 6.91
N TYR A 127 22.56 4.51 7.44
CA TYR A 127 22.42 5.93 7.19
C TYR A 127 22.73 6.34 5.74
N GLN A 128 23.32 5.46 4.92
CA GLN A 128 23.63 5.71 3.52
C GLN A 128 22.43 5.44 2.59
N LEU A 129 21.33 4.88 3.12
CA LEU A 129 20.15 4.50 2.33
C LEU A 129 19.04 5.56 2.33
N GLN A 130 18.20 5.49 1.30
CA GLN A 130 16.97 6.27 1.17
C GLN A 130 15.80 5.40 0.67
N PRO A 131 14.55 5.67 1.10
CA PRO A 131 13.38 4.91 0.69
C PRO A 131 12.68 5.48 -0.55
N TRP A 132 12.14 4.59 -1.39
CA TRP A 132 11.40 4.92 -2.61
C TRP A 132 9.91 4.64 -2.51
N GLY A 133 9.55 3.55 -1.86
CA GLY A 133 8.17 3.09 -1.72
C GLY A 133 8.10 1.93 -0.75
N TRP A 134 6.89 1.47 -0.46
CA TRP A 134 6.65 0.40 0.48
C TRP A 134 5.47 -0.46 0.06
N ASP A 135 5.51 -1.73 0.44
CA ASP A 135 4.43 -2.70 0.25
C ASP A 135 4.27 -3.56 1.51
N PRO A 136 3.04 -3.79 2.00
CA PRO A 136 2.82 -4.73 3.09
C PRO A 136 3.10 -6.16 2.62
N VAL A 137 3.81 -6.91 3.45
CA VAL A 137 4.17 -8.30 3.18
C VAL A 137 3.83 -9.15 4.39
N TYR A 138 3.20 -10.30 4.17
CA TYR A 138 3.07 -11.33 5.17
C TYR A 138 3.83 -12.56 4.68
N TYR A 139 4.81 -13.00 5.46
CA TYR A 139 5.67 -14.12 5.06
C TYR A 139 6.12 -14.90 6.29
N ASN A 140 6.04 -16.23 6.22
CA ASN A 140 6.44 -17.16 7.29
C ASN A 140 5.92 -16.78 8.68
N GLY A 141 4.62 -16.46 8.77
CA GLY A 141 3.98 -16.18 10.06
C GLY A 141 4.24 -14.78 10.62
N LYS A 142 4.81 -13.87 9.83
CA LYS A 142 5.21 -12.53 10.27
C LYS A 142 4.73 -11.44 9.34
N ASP A 143 4.37 -10.31 9.94
CA ASP A 143 4.00 -9.08 9.24
C ASP A 143 5.22 -8.18 9.03
N TYR A 144 5.41 -7.81 7.78
CA TYR A 144 6.48 -6.93 7.31
C TYR A 144 5.91 -5.78 6.50
N VAL A 145 6.72 -4.74 6.36
CA VAL A 145 6.65 -3.82 5.23
C VAL A 145 7.95 -3.94 4.44
N ALA A 146 7.85 -4.34 3.17
CA ALA A 146 8.98 -4.32 2.25
C ALA A 146 9.15 -2.89 1.73
N VAL A 147 10.36 -2.35 1.83
CA VAL A 147 10.69 -0.98 1.47
C VAL A 147 11.75 -1.01 0.40
N LEU A 148 11.44 -0.44 -0.76
CA LEU A 148 12.43 -0.27 -1.83
C LEU A 148 13.41 0.83 -1.43
N VAL A 149 14.70 0.51 -1.38
CA VAL A 149 15.76 1.44 -0.97
C VAL A 149 16.89 1.49 -1.99
N SER A 150 17.59 2.61 -2.06
CA SER A 150 18.86 2.75 -2.79
C SER A 150 19.86 3.58 -1.96
N LEU A 151 21.11 3.66 -2.41
CA LEU A 151 22.10 4.56 -1.82
C LEU A 151 21.70 6.04 -2.07
N LYS A 152 22.05 6.93 -1.14
CA LYS A 152 21.86 8.37 -1.27
C LYS A 152 22.72 8.99 -2.38
N GLU A 153 23.93 8.46 -2.54
CA GLU A 153 24.92 8.92 -3.53
C GLU A 153 24.59 8.43 -4.95
N GLU A 154 23.81 7.35 -5.06
CA GLU A 154 23.32 6.78 -6.32
C GLU A 154 21.78 6.68 -6.29
N PRO A 155 21.06 7.81 -6.40
CA PRO A 155 19.62 7.88 -6.19
C PRO A 155 18.84 7.36 -7.42
N ASP A 156 18.83 6.04 -7.60
CA ASP A 156 18.05 5.36 -8.64
C ASP A 156 17.30 4.16 -8.07
N SER A 157 15.96 4.20 -8.11
CA SER A 157 15.11 3.09 -7.65
C SER A 157 15.30 1.82 -8.48
N ARG A 158 15.78 1.92 -9.72
CA ARG A 158 16.07 0.76 -10.59
C ARG A 158 17.30 -0.03 -10.14
N ASN A 159 18.20 0.62 -9.41
CA ASN A 159 19.35 -0.01 -8.75
C ASN A 159 19.02 -0.37 -7.29
N GLY A 160 17.76 -0.20 -6.89
CA GLY A 160 17.32 -0.43 -5.53
C GLY A 160 17.21 -1.91 -5.18
N ARG A 161 17.11 -2.15 -3.88
CA ARG A 161 16.78 -3.46 -3.30
C ARG A 161 15.69 -3.30 -2.25
N TYR A 162 15.00 -4.39 -1.92
CA TYR A 162 14.02 -4.37 -0.85
C TYR A 162 14.67 -4.72 0.49
N LEU A 163 14.42 -3.88 1.49
CA LEU A 163 14.61 -4.21 2.90
C LEU A 163 13.26 -4.45 3.55
N PHE A 164 13.23 -5.33 4.55
CA PHE A 164 12.01 -5.73 5.24
C PHE A 164 12.01 -5.13 6.63
N LEU A 165 11.05 -4.27 6.90
CA LEU A 165 10.76 -3.75 8.23
C LEU A 165 9.82 -4.73 8.94
N ASP A 166 10.33 -5.44 9.94
CA ASP A 166 9.53 -6.30 10.81
C ASP A 166 8.62 -5.43 11.68
N LEU A 167 7.30 -5.61 11.56
CA LEU A 167 6.36 -4.68 12.20
C LEU A 167 6.32 -4.87 13.72
N GLU A 168 6.56 -6.07 14.23
CA GLU A 168 6.54 -6.33 15.68
C GLU A 168 7.79 -5.78 16.37
N THR A 169 8.96 -5.90 15.74
CA THR A 169 10.23 -5.45 16.32
C THR A 169 10.66 -4.04 15.90
N GLU A 170 10.01 -3.48 14.88
CA GLU A 170 10.32 -2.18 14.26
C GLU A 170 11.76 -2.09 13.74
N LYS A 171 12.32 -3.21 13.28
CA LYS A 171 13.69 -3.31 12.77
C LYS A 171 13.72 -3.70 11.30
N PHE A 172 14.59 -3.03 10.56
CA PHE A 172 14.95 -3.45 9.21
C PHE A 172 15.85 -4.67 9.24
N GLN A 173 15.67 -5.50 8.22
CA GLN A 173 16.51 -6.63 7.88
C GLN A 173 16.51 -6.83 6.36
N GLU A 174 17.45 -7.63 5.87
CA GLU A 174 17.35 -8.19 4.52
C GLU A 174 16.08 -9.04 4.38
N ALA A 175 15.70 -9.35 3.14
CA ALA A 175 14.57 -10.24 2.89
C ALA A 175 14.71 -11.54 3.70
N PRO A 176 13.63 -12.05 4.33
CA PRO A 176 13.69 -13.29 5.09
C PRO A 176 14.30 -14.44 4.28
N GLN A 177 15.01 -15.35 4.95
CA GLN A 177 15.61 -16.50 4.26
C GLN A 177 14.52 -17.29 3.49
N GLY A 178 14.80 -17.58 2.22
CA GLY A 178 13.88 -18.29 1.34
C GLY A 178 12.81 -17.41 0.70
N PHE A 179 12.76 -16.11 1.02
CA PHE A 179 11.88 -15.18 0.33
C PHE A 179 12.30 -15.04 -1.12
N ASP A 180 11.45 -15.52 -2.03
CA ASP A 180 11.58 -15.30 -3.46
C ASP A 180 10.47 -14.35 -3.92
N ALA A 181 10.86 -13.17 -4.39
CA ALA A 181 9.90 -12.13 -4.78
C ALA A 181 9.03 -12.56 -5.96
N LYS A 182 9.58 -13.35 -6.89
CA LYS A 182 8.86 -13.83 -8.06
C LYS A 182 7.77 -14.82 -7.64
N THR A 183 8.09 -15.85 -6.86
CA THR A 183 7.12 -16.81 -6.32
C THR A 183 6.09 -16.10 -5.44
N TYR A 184 6.51 -15.17 -4.58
CA TYR A 184 5.57 -14.41 -3.75
C TYR A 184 4.60 -13.57 -4.60
N MET A 185 5.05 -13.02 -5.73
CA MET A 185 4.19 -12.32 -6.71
C MET A 185 3.27 -13.28 -7.46
N GLU A 186 3.77 -14.43 -7.92
CA GLU A 186 2.97 -15.47 -8.60
C GLU A 186 1.89 -16.04 -7.68
N GLU A 187 2.18 -16.23 -6.39
CA GLU A 187 1.18 -16.59 -5.38
C GLU A 187 0.06 -15.57 -5.24
N MET A 188 0.30 -14.29 -5.60
CA MET A 188 -0.73 -13.27 -5.53
C MET A 188 -1.80 -13.40 -6.61
N ASP A 189 -1.54 -14.12 -7.70
CA ASP A 189 -2.50 -14.38 -8.76
C ASP A 189 -3.50 -15.49 -8.38
N MET A 190 -3.37 -16.07 -7.19
CA MET A 190 -4.16 -17.17 -6.63
C MET A 190 -4.11 -18.50 -7.41
N GLY A 191 -3.84 -18.47 -8.72
CA GLY A 191 -3.69 -19.66 -9.57
C GLY A 191 -5.01 -20.23 -10.07
N PHE A 192 -6.11 -19.46 -10.05
CA PHE A 192 -7.44 -19.95 -10.47
C PHE A 192 -7.67 -19.89 -11.99
N GLY A 193 -6.73 -19.35 -12.76
CA GLY A 193 -6.89 -19.05 -14.19
C GLY A 193 -7.35 -20.20 -15.11
N PRO A 194 -7.00 -21.47 -14.90
CA PRO A 194 -7.50 -22.57 -15.72
C PRO A 194 -8.94 -22.98 -15.41
N THR A 195 -9.53 -22.44 -14.35
CA THR A 195 -10.92 -22.71 -13.98
C THR A 195 -11.85 -21.64 -14.52
N ASN A 196 -13.13 -21.96 -14.70
CA ASN A 196 -14.17 -20.99 -15.07
C ASN A 196 -14.59 -20.05 -13.90
N LEU A 197 -13.85 -20.01 -12.80
CA LEU A 197 -14.22 -19.23 -11.61
C LEU A 197 -14.19 -17.71 -11.90
N GLN A 198 -13.22 -17.25 -12.69
CA GLN A 198 -13.14 -15.84 -13.08
C GLN A 198 -14.30 -15.47 -14.00
N GLU A 199 -14.62 -16.32 -14.98
CA GLU A 199 -15.73 -16.17 -15.91
C GLU A 199 -17.08 -16.15 -15.19
N ALA A 200 -17.22 -16.87 -14.07
CA ALA A 200 -18.42 -16.82 -13.24
C ALA A 200 -18.60 -15.45 -12.53
N MET A 201 -17.52 -14.71 -12.30
CA MET A 201 -17.53 -13.38 -11.69
C MET A 201 -17.69 -12.24 -12.73
N ASP A 202 -17.35 -12.49 -13.99
CA ASP A 202 -17.39 -11.50 -15.08
C ASP A 202 -18.75 -10.80 -15.27
N PRO A 203 -19.92 -11.48 -15.18
CA PRO A 203 -21.24 -10.83 -15.27
C PRO A 203 -21.49 -9.78 -14.19
N TYR A 204 -20.70 -9.81 -13.11
CA TYR A 204 -20.77 -8.88 -12.00
C TYR A 204 -19.65 -7.83 -12.07
N HIS A 205 -18.81 -7.85 -13.10
CA HIS A 205 -17.62 -7.01 -13.22
C HIS A 205 -16.74 -7.13 -11.97
N ALA A 206 -16.54 -8.37 -11.50
CA ALA A 206 -15.76 -8.68 -10.34
C ALA A 206 -14.63 -9.67 -10.66
N GLY A 207 -13.63 -9.73 -9.80
CA GLY A 207 -12.53 -10.67 -9.96
C GLY A 207 -11.62 -10.72 -8.75
N ILE A 208 -10.90 -11.83 -8.61
CA ILE A 208 -9.85 -11.98 -7.61
C ILE A 208 -8.50 -11.77 -8.27
N ILE A 209 -7.76 -10.79 -7.78
CA ILE A 209 -6.39 -10.55 -8.25
C ILE A 209 -5.55 -9.94 -7.13
N PHE A 210 -4.28 -10.30 -7.06
CA PHE A 210 -3.29 -9.73 -6.15
C PHE A 210 -3.68 -9.72 -4.66
N TRP A 211 -4.46 -10.71 -4.18
CA TRP A 211 -5.07 -10.69 -2.83
C TRP A 211 -6.11 -9.58 -2.61
N HIS A 212 -6.89 -9.27 -3.65
CA HIS A 212 -8.05 -8.38 -3.57
C HIS A 212 -9.23 -9.01 -4.30
N LEU A 213 -10.45 -8.83 -3.77
CA LEU A 213 -11.68 -8.94 -4.55
C LEU A 213 -12.00 -7.56 -5.10
N SER A 214 -11.96 -7.42 -6.41
CA SER A 214 -12.30 -6.18 -7.12
C SER A 214 -13.75 -6.21 -7.60
N PHE A 215 -14.42 -5.05 -7.58
CA PHE A 215 -15.80 -4.83 -8.05
C PHE A 215 -15.89 -3.89 -9.26
N SER A 216 -14.74 -3.50 -9.78
CA SER A 216 -14.58 -2.74 -11.01
C SER A 216 -13.64 -3.54 -11.89
N GLY A 217 -14.12 -4.69 -12.37
CA GLY A 217 -13.34 -5.65 -13.16
C GLY A 217 -12.54 -4.96 -14.28
N PHE A 218 -11.66 -5.69 -14.94
CA PHE A 218 -10.63 -5.18 -15.89
C PHE A 218 -11.11 -4.26 -17.04
N ASN A 219 -12.41 -3.98 -17.12
CA ASN A 219 -13.07 -3.07 -18.03
C ASN A 219 -13.72 -1.91 -17.24
N ASP A 220 -12.96 -0.83 -16.99
CA ASP A 220 -13.32 0.33 -16.15
C ASP A 220 -14.64 1.06 -16.49
N LYS A 221 -15.34 0.66 -17.56
CA LYS A 221 -16.60 1.28 -18.02
C LYS A 221 -17.84 0.64 -17.42
N GLU A 222 -17.75 -0.62 -16.98
CA GLU A 222 -18.90 -1.37 -16.49
C GLU A 222 -18.85 -1.47 -14.97
N LYS A 223 -20.01 -1.24 -14.33
CA LYS A 223 -20.12 -1.13 -12.87
C LYS A 223 -20.72 -2.41 -12.32
N PHE A 224 -20.30 -2.78 -11.11
CA PHE A 224 -20.95 -3.83 -10.34
C PHE A 224 -22.48 -3.64 -10.38
N PRO A 225 -23.27 -4.70 -10.68
CA PRO A 225 -24.71 -4.54 -10.87
C PRO A 225 -25.40 -3.89 -9.67
N LYS A 226 -26.56 -3.25 -9.90
CA LYS A 226 -27.39 -2.74 -8.80
C LYS A 226 -28.15 -3.85 -8.08
N THR A 227 -28.41 -4.94 -8.78
CA THR A 227 -29.17 -6.08 -8.29
C THR A 227 -28.62 -7.34 -8.93
N ALA A 228 -28.42 -8.38 -8.14
CA ALA A 228 -28.17 -9.73 -8.61
C ALA A 228 -28.77 -10.74 -7.63
N ASN A 229 -29.09 -11.93 -8.13
CA ASN A 229 -29.57 -13.03 -7.32
C ASN A 229 -28.40 -13.93 -6.90
N ILE A 230 -27.42 -13.39 -6.16
CA ILE A 230 -26.27 -14.15 -5.64
C ILE A 230 -26.10 -13.96 -4.13
N ASN A 231 -25.47 -14.92 -3.48
CA ASN A 231 -25.25 -14.95 -2.02
C ASN A 231 -24.55 -13.68 -1.50
N LEU A 232 -23.60 -13.11 -2.25
CA LEU A 232 -22.86 -11.89 -1.87
C LEU A 232 -23.78 -10.71 -1.51
N TYR A 233 -24.91 -10.54 -2.21
CA TYR A 233 -25.88 -9.47 -1.95
C TYR A 233 -26.66 -9.68 -0.65
N GLN A 234 -26.90 -10.94 -0.29
CA GLN A 234 -27.65 -11.30 0.90
C GLN A 234 -26.76 -11.25 2.15
N GLU A 235 -25.52 -11.69 2.04
CA GLU A 235 -24.60 -11.81 3.17
C GLU A 235 -23.90 -10.50 3.52
N TYR A 236 -23.58 -9.67 2.51
CA TYR A 236 -22.80 -8.44 2.71
C TYR A 236 -23.50 -7.20 2.13
N PRO A 237 -24.77 -6.92 2.48
CA PRO A 237 -25.53 -5.81 1.91
C PRO A 237 -24.85 -4.45 2.16
N ASP A 238 -24.28 -4.23 3.34
CA ASP A 238 -23.57 -2.99 3.69
C ASP A 238 -22.32 -2.76 2.82
N MET A 239 -21.60 -3.83 2.47
CA MET A 239 -20.44 -3.74 1.58
C MET A 239 -20.89 -3.42 0.15
N ILE A 240 -21.96 -4.08 -0.31
CA ILE A 240 -22.54 -3.87 -1.63
C ILE A 240 -23.05 -2.44 -1.78
N GLU A 241 -23.66 -1.86 -0.74
CA GLU A 241 -24.05 -0.45 -0.73
C GLU A 241 -22.84 0.46 -1.00
N LEU A 242 -21.70 0.22 -0.33
CA LEU A 242 -20.48 0.99 -0.57
C LEU A 242 -19.92 0.82 -1.99
N VAL A 243 -20.01 -0.38 -2.57
CA VAL A 243 -19.61 -0.62 -3.96
C VAL A 243 -20.52 0.14 -4.92
N GLN A 244 -21.84 0.08 -4.72
CA GLN A 244 -22.85 0.72 -5.57
C GLN A 244 -22.81 2.25 -5.48
N GLU A 245 -22.43 2.78 -4.33
CA GLU A 245 -22.17 4.21 -4.13
C GLU A 245 -20.79 4.65 -4.64
N GLU A 246 -20.01 3.75 -5.25
CA GLU A 246 -18.66 4.01 -5.77
C GLU A 246 -17.70 4.50 -4.69
N LYS A 247 -17.95 4.10 -3.44
CA LYS A 247 -17.11 4.40 -2.29
C LYS A 247 -15.96 3.42 -2.18
N ILE A 248 -16.16 2.15 -2.54
CA ILE A 248 -15.09 1.14 -2.59
C ILE A 248 -15.07 0.43 -3.93
N PHE A 249 -13.88 0.12 -4.43
CA PHE A 249 -13.68 -0.62 -5.68
C PHE A 249 -13.09 -2.01 -5.46
N LYS A 250 -12.64 -2.27 -4.24
CA LYS A 250 -12.10 -3.56 -3.82
C LYS A 250 -12.20 -3.77 -2.32
N VAL A 251 -12.13 -5.04 -1.91
CA VAL A 251 -11.81 -5.45 -0.55
C VAL A 251 -10.51 -6.24 -0.56
N ASN A 252 -9.64 -5.96 0.41
CA ASN A 252 -8.35 -6.61 0.50
C ASN A 252 -8.46 -7.92 1.28
N LEU A 253 -7.79 -8.96 0.83
CA LEU A 253 -7.67 -10.21 1.55
C LEU A 253 -6.48 -10.11 2.51
N ARG A 254 -6.71 -10.40 3.79
CA ARG A 254 -5.65 -10.47 4.80
C ARG A 254 -4.83 -11.73 4.59
N LYS A 255 -3.63 -11.56 4.02
CA LYS A 255 -2.66 -12.66 3.85
C LYS A 255 -2.43 -13.35 5.20
N GLY A 256 -2.42 -14.68 5.24
CA GLY A 256 -2.30 -15.45 6.47
C GLY A 256 -3.60 -15.69 7.25
N GLN A 257 -4.65 -14.87 7.06
CA GLN A 257 -6.02 -15.24 7.46
C GLN A 257 -6.77 -15.93 6.34
N ASN A 258 -6.43 -15.59 5.10
CA ASN A 258 -6.87 -16.27 3.89
C ASN A 258 -5.83 -17.29 3.43
N THR A 259 -6.32 -18.44 2.96
CA THR A 259 -5.60 -19.45 2.18
C THR A 259 -6.16 -19.46 0.77
N LYS A 260 -5.42 -19.99 -0.22
CA LYS A 260 -5.96 -20.14 -1.58
C LYS A 260 -7.24 -20.99 -1.58
N GLU A 261 -7.27 -22.06 -0.78
CA GLU A 261 -8.46 -22.88 -0.55
C GLU A 261 -9.64 -22.05 -0.04
N SER A 262 -9.48 -21.32 1.06
CA SER A 262 -10.58 -20.53 1.62
C SER A 262 -11.08 -19.48 0.64
N VAL A 263 -10.18 -18.82 -0.10
CA VAL A 263 -10.57 -17.83 -1.11
C VAL A 263 -11.34 -18.49 -2.25
N PHE A 264 -10.88 -19.65 -2.74
CA PHE A 264 -11.55 -20.41 -3.78
C PHE A 264 -12.98 -20.78 -3.36
N GLU A 265 -13.14 -21.31 -2.14
CA GLU A 265 -14.45 -21.70 -1.63
C GLU A 265 -15.35 -20.48 -1.33
N ASP A 266 -14.81 -19.40 -0.77
CA ASP A 266 -15.55 -18.16 -0.51
C ASP A 266 -16.05 -17.55 -1.82
N MET A 267 -15.23 -17.51 -2.89
CA MET A 267 -15.67 -16.99 -4.19
C MET A 267 -16.75 -17.86 -4.82
N ARG A 268 -16.58 -19.19 -4.78
CA ARG A 268 -17.60 -20.10 -5.30
C ARG A 268 -18.93 -19.94 -4.59
N HIS A 269 -18.90 -19.67 -3.30
CA HIS A 269 -20.08 -19.44 -2.49
C HIS A 269 -20.75 -18.09 -2.77
N TRP A 270 -19.98 -17.01 -2.71
CA TRP A 270 -20.51 -15.65 -2.83
C TRP A 270 -21.12 -15.35 -4.19
N PHE A 271 -20.56 -15.93 -5.24
CA PHE A 271 -21.07 -15.78 -6.61
C PHE A 271 -22.09 -16.86 -7.00
N ALA A 272 -22.45 -17.76 -6.08
CA ALA A 272 -23.54 -18.70 -6.31
C ALA A 272 -24.92 -18.02 -6.23
N PRO A 273 -25.90 -18.52 -7.00
CA PRO A 273 -27.28 -18.06 -6.85
C PRO A 273 -27.80 -18.19 -5.43
N ILE A 274 -28.66 -17.26 -5.00
CA ILE A 274 -29.27 -17.34 -3.66
C ILE A 274 -29.96 -18.70 -3.48
N GLY A 275 -29.60 -19.40 -2.40
CA GLY A 275 -30.10 -20.73 -2.06
C GLY A 275 -29.25 -21.89 -2.60
N GLN A 276 -28.24 -21.61 -3.42
CA GLN A 276 -27.19 -22.56 -3.80
C GLN A 276 -25.97 -22.35 -2.92
N ASP A 277 -25.35 -23.45 -2.46
CA ASP A 277 -24.13 -23.37 -1.65
C ASP A 277 -22.97 -22.82 -2.47
N LYS A 278 -22.64 -23.42 -3.61
CA LYS A 278 -21.48 -23.03 -4.43
C LYS A 278 -21.79 -23.16 -5.91
N ILE A 279 -21.19 -22.31 -6.73
CA ILE A 279 -21.19 -22.52 -8.19
C ILE A 279 -20.40 -23.77 -8.56
N ASP A 280 -20.81 -24.36 -9.68
CA ASP A 280 -20.05 -25.42 -10.34
C ASP A 280 -18.83 -24.81 -11.02
N VAL A 281 -17.66 -25.39 -10.74
CA VAL A 281 -16.39 -24.98 -11.34
C VAL A 281 -15.88 -26.09 -12.24
N VAL A 282 -15.34 -25.72 -13.39
CA VAL A 282 -14.66 -26.62 -14.33
C VAL A 282 -13.27 -26.08 -14.65
N ALA A 283 -12.27 -26.94 -14.63
CA ALA A 283 -10.95 -26.68 -15.16
C ALA A 283 -10.90 -27.05 -16.64
N THR A 284 -10.26 -26.23 -17.48
CA THR A 284 -10.08 -26.49 -18.91
C THR A 284 -8.60 -26.65 -19.22
N ASP A 285 -8.21 -27.81 -19.76
CA ASP A 285 -6.84 -28.04 -20.21
C ASP A 285 -6.53 -27.11 -21.40
N PRO A 286 -5.55 -26.19 -21.30
CA PRO A 286 -5.27 -25.23 -22.36
C PRO A 286 -4.71 -25.87 -23.64
N LYS A 287 -4.18 -27.10 -23.59
CA LYS A 287 -3.62 -27.83 -24.74
C LYS A 287 -4.67 -28.67 -25.44
N THR A 288 -5.55 -29.35 -24.68
CA THR A 288 -6.50 -30.33 -25.23
C THR A 288 -7.94 -29.79 -25.30
N GLY A 289 -8.27 -28.78 -24.49
CA GLY A 289 -9.63 -28.28 -24.31
C GLY A 289 -10.51 -29.18 -23.45
N GLU A 290 -9.96 -30.24 -22.85
CA GLU A 290 -10.71 -31.14 -21.97
C GLU A 290 -11.18 -30.39 -20.72
N GLN A 291 -12.46 -30.59 -20.37
CA GLN A 291 -13.07 -29.97 -19.20
C GLN A 291 -13.23 -30.98 -18.07
N THR A 292 -12.70 -30.64 -16.89
CA THR A 292 -12.81 -31.46 -15.68
C THR A 292 -13.58 -30.72 -14.60
N PRO A 293 -14.68 -31.26 -14.07
CA PRO A 293 -15.36 -30.68 -12.91
C PRO A 293 -14.46 -30.61 -11.68
N ILE A 294 -14.46 -29.47 -10.99
CA ILE A 294 -13.68 -29.20 -9.78
C ILE A 294 -14.64 -28.88 -8.63
N ASN A 295 -14.73 -29.78 -7.66
CA ASN A 295 -15.63 -29.64 -6.51
C ASN A 295 -14.94 -29.09 -5.27
N SER A 296 -13.62 -29.03 -5.26
CA SER A 296 -12.81 -28.49 -4.15
C SER A 296 -11.50 -27.90 -4.66
N TYR A 297 -10.87 -27.06 -3.86
CA TYR A 297 -9.52 -26.57 -4.14
C TYR A 297 -8.49 -27.70 -4.25
N GLN A 298 -8.60 -28.78 -3.46
CA GLN A 298 -7.68 -29.93 -3.56
C GLN A 298 -7.82 -30.68 -4.88
N GLU A 299 -9.04 -30.79 -5.42
CA GLU A 299 -9.26 -31.33 -6.77
C GLU A 299 -8.62 -30.44 -7.84
N MET A 300 -8.68 -29.11 -7.67
CA MET A 300 -8.03 -28.16 -8.55
C MET A 300 -6.50 -28.31 -8.53
N GLU A 301 -5.89 -28.40 -7.34
CA GLU A 301 -4.44 -28.61 -7.21
C GLU A 301 -4.01 -29.95 -7.82
N ALA A 302 -4.74 -31.03 -7.54
CA ALA A 302 -4.45 -32.34 -8.12
C ALA A 302 -4.59 -32.35 -9.65
N TRP A 303 -5.54 -31.58 -10.20
CA TRP A 303 -5.69 -31.41 -11.63
C TRP A 303 -4.51 -30.62 -12.23
N TRP A 304 -4.08 -29.54 -11.58
CA TRP A 304 -2.94 -28.73 -12.01
C TRP A 304 -1.65 -29.53 -12.07
N ASP A 305 -1.41 -30.41 -11.09
CA ASP A 305 -0.20 -31.25 -11.05
C ASP A 305 -0.12 -32.24 -12.24
N GLN A 306 -1.23 -32.45 -12.96
CA GLN A 306 -1.33 -33.43 -14.04
C GLN A 306 -1.40 -32.82 -15.46
N HIS A 307 -1.59 -31.51 -15.64
CA HIS A 307 -1.89 -30.87 -16.94
C HIS A 307 -0.92 -29.72 -17.30
#